data_AF-A0A831ZJ21-F1
#
_entry.id   AF-A0A831ZJ21-F1
#
_cell.length_a   1.000
_cell.length_b   1.000
_cell.length_c   1.000
_cell.angle_alpha   90.00
_cell.angle_beta   90.00
_cell.angle_gamma   90.00
#
_symmetry.space_group_name_H-M   'P 1'
#
loop_
_entity.id
_entity.type
_entity.pdbx_description
1 polymer ?
#
loop_
_entity_poly.entity_id
_entity_poly.type
_entity_poly.pdbx_seq_one_letter_code
_entity_poly.pdbx_strand_id
1 'polypeptide(L)'
;MSLLDYPKKLYYDYGSRLAIFLVKRRLRKKGLDPGAWLVLARLYEVRREFSTAISTLEQALRLYPGNAALEIHLKRIKALAASAPSASGRSA
;
A
#
# COMPACT_ATOMS: atom_id res chain seq x y z
N MET A 1 24.41 -14.19 -6.68
CA MET A 1 23.56 -13.17 -7.33
C MET A 1 23.10 -13.69 -8.69
N SER A 2 21.81 -13.97 -8.89
CA SER A 2 21.29 -14.39 -10.20
C SER A 2 20.90 -13.16 -11.03
N LEU A 3 21.50 -13.01 -12.23
CA LEU A 3 21.22 -11.93 -13.19
C LEU A 3 19.75 -11.88 -13.68
N LEU A 4 18.92 -12.88 -13.35
CA LEU A 4 17.53 -13.03 -13.78
C LEU A 4 16.48 -12.38 -12.85
N ASP A 5 16.85 -11.97 -11.63
CA ASP A 5 15.94 -11.31 -10.67
C ASP A 5 15.82 -9.78 -10.89
N TYR A 6 16.85 -9.20 -11.51
CA TYR A 6 16.94 -7.76 -11.78
C TYR A 6 15.80 -7.21 -12.67
N PRO A 7 15.44 -7.85 -13.80
CA PRO A 7 14.35 -7.35 -14.65
C PRO A 7 12.97 -7.46 -13.98
N LYS A 8 12.71 -8.52 -13.19
CA LYS A 8 11.45 -8.66 -12.46
C LYS A 8 11.29 -7.58 -11.41
N LYS A 9 12.31 -7.36 -10.58
CA LYS A 9 12.25 -6.33 -9.53
C LYS A 9 12.09 -4.92 -10.12
N LEU A 10 12.77 -4.65 -11.24
CA LEU A 10 12.62 -3.41 -11.99
C LEU A 10 11.20 -3.26 -12.54
N TYR A 11 10.66 -4.28 -13.19
CA TYR A 11 9.30 -4.27 -13.74
C TYR A 11 8.23 -4.11 -12.64
N TYR A 12 8.41 -4.76 -11.49
CA TYR A 12 7.54 -4.61 -10.33
C TYR A 12 7.62 -3.20 -9.74
N ASP A 13 8.82 -2.60 -9.63
CA ASP A 13 8.95 -1.25 -9.06
C ASP A 13 8.41 -0.17 -10.02
N TYR A 14 8.73 -0.25 -11.32
CA TYR A 14 8.18 0.67 -12.32
C TYR A 14 6.67 0.45 -12.54
N GLY A 15 6.23 -0.80 -12.60
CA GLY A 15 4.82 -1.16 -12.74
C GLY A 15 3.99 -0.74 -11.54
N SER A 16 4.49 -0.92 -10.32
CA SER A 16 3.80 -0.47 -9.10
C SER A 16 3.77 1.05 -8.98
N ARG A 17 4.83 1.77 -9.37
CA ARG A 17 4.82 3.24 -9.46
C ARG A 17 3.77 3.73 -10.46
N LEU A 18 3.70 3.13 -11.65
CA LEU A 18 2.73 3.48 -12.66
C LEU A 18 1.30 3.15 -12.20
N ALA A 19 1.10 2.00 -11.56
CA ALA A 19 -0.18 1.61 -10.98
C ALA A 19 -0.64 2.59 -9.90
N ILE A 20 0.25 2.98 -8.98
CA ILE A 20 -0.04 4.01 -7.96
C ILE A 20 -0.42 5.33 -8.63
N PHE A 21 0.31 5.75 -9.67
CA PHE A 21 0.01 6.98 -10.40
C PHE A 21 -1.36 6.95 -11.08
N LEU A 22 -1.68 5.86 -11.78
CA LEU A 22 -2.97 5.69 -12.46
C LEU A 22 -4.14 5.63 -11.46
N VAL A 23 -3.97 4.94 -10.33
CA VAL A 23 -4.98 4.87 -9.26
C VAL A 23 -5.20 6.24 -8.64
N LYS A 24 -4.14 6.99 -8.31
CA LYS A 24 -4.25 8.38 -7.82
C LYS A 24 -4.94 9.30 -8.81
N ARG A 25 -4.62 9.20 -10.11
CA ARG A 25 -5.27 9.98 -11.15
C ARG A 25 -6.76 9.63 -11.29
N ARG A 26 -7.10 8.35 -11.14
CA ARG A 26 -8.50 7.88 -11.16
C ARG A 26 -9.28 8.38 -9.94
N LEU A 27 -8.70 8.29 -8.74
CA LEU A 27 -9.27 8.84 -7.50
C LEU A 27 -9.63 10.33 -7.64
N ARG A 28 -8.80 11.11 -8.35
CA ARG A 28 -9.06 12.54 -8.63
C ARG A 28 -10.17 12.78 -9.67
N LYS A 29 -10.40 11.86 -10.62
CA LYS A 29 -11.32 12.05 -11.76
C LYS A 29 -12.71 11.46 -11.56
N LYS A 30 -12.84 10.32 -10.86
CA LYS A 30 -14.10 9.56 -10.76
C LYS A 30 -14.74 9.58 -9.36
N GLY A 31 -14.22 10.38 -8.44
CA GLY A 31 -14.62 10.32 -7.04
C GLY A 31 -13.84 9.26 -6.29
N LEU A 32 -13.77 9.43 -4.97
CA LEU A 32 -12.83 8.78 -4.06
C LEU A 32 -13.21 7.32 -3.73
N ASP A 33 -13.68 6.52 -4.69
CA ASP A 33 -14.23 5.18 -4.43
C ASP A 33 -13.39 4.32 -3.44
N PRO A 34 -14.00 3.70 -2.41
CA PRO A 34 -13.28 2.87 -1.44
C PRO A 34 -12.44 1.76 -2.06
N GLY A 35 -12.87 1.22 -3.20
CA GLY A 35 -12.11 0.18 -3.92
C GLY A 35 -10.77 0.68 -4.42
N ALA A 36 -10.67 1.94 -4.86
CA ALA A 36 -9.42 2.52 -5.34
C ALA A 36 -8.42 2.76 -4.19
N TRP A 37 -8.91 3.11 -3.00
CA TRP A 37 -8.10 3.22 -1.79
C TRP A 37 -7.53 1.87 -1.34
N LEU A 38 -8.33 0.80 -1.41
CA LEU A 38 -7.88 -0.57 -1.13
C LEU A 38 -6.77 -1.00 -2.10
N VAL A 39 -6.95 -0.74 -3.40
CA VAL A 39 -5.93 -1.05 -4.41
C VAL A 39 -4.64 -0.28 -4.13
N LEU A 40 -4.73 1.00 -3.76
CA LEU A 40 -3.55 1.80 -3.41
C LEU A 40 -2.81 1.22 -2.20
N ALA A 41 -3.53 0.88 -1.13
CA ALA A 41 -2.96 0.26 0.06
C ALA A 41 -2.31 -1.09 -0.24
N ARG A 42 -2.92 -1.92 -1.10
CA ARG A 42 -2.37 -3.21 -1.54
C ARG A 42 -1.08 -3.04 -2.34
N LEU A 43 -1.00 -2.02 -3.20
CA LEU A 43 0.23 -1.71 -3.94
C LEU A 43 1.36 -1.32 -2.99
N TYR A 44 1.06 -0.54 -1.95
CA TYR A 44 2.05 -0.22 -0.90
C TYR A 44 2.44 -1.44 -0.06
N GLU A 45 1.50 -2.34 0.26
CA GLU A 45 1.77 -3.61 0.93
C GLU A 45 2.74 -4.49 0.11
N VAL A 46 2.52 -4.62 -1.20
CA VAL A 46 3.40 -5.39 -2.11
C VAL A 46 4.81 -4.81 -2.16
N ARG A 47 4.94 -3.48 -2.04
CA ARG A 47 6.24 -2.79 -1.93
C ARG A 47 6.85 -2.86 -0.53
N ARG A 48 6.19 -3.54 0.42
CA ARG A 48 6.55 -3.58 1.86
C ARG A 48 6.58 -2.20 2.53
N GLU A 49 5.93 -1.21 1.93
CA GLU A 49 5.79 0.14 2.46
C GLU A 49 4.58 0.21 3.40
N PHE A 50 4.63 -0.55 4.51
CA PHE A 50 3.48 -0.71 5.40
C PHE A 50 3.04 0.61 6.05
N SER A 51 3.97 1.51 6.38
CA SER A 51 3.67 2.84 6.92
C SER A 51 2.79 3.65 5.96
N THR A 52 3.18 3.70 4.68
CA THR A 52 2.44 4.40 3.61
C THR A 52 1.08 3.75 3.36
N ALA A 53 1.01 2.42 3.41
CA ALA A 53 -0.24 1.68 3.26
C ALA A 53 -1.24 1.99 4.40
N ILE A 54 -0.75 2.06 5.64
CA ILE A 54 -1.57 2.42 6.81
C ILE A 54 -2.10 3.84 6.66
N SER A 55 -1.25 4.84 6.41
CA SER A 55 -1.67 6.24 6.24
C SER A 55 -2.70 6.40 5.11
N THR A 56 -2.54 5.63 4.02
CA THR A 56 -3.49 5.60 2.91
C THR A 56 -4.87 5.10 3.36
N LEU A 57 -4.93 3.99 4.10
CA LEU A 57 -6.19 3.45 4.59
C LEU A 57 -6.82 4.33 5.67
N GLU A 58 -6.03 4.99 6.51
CA GLU A 58 -6.54 5.95 7.49
C GLU A 58 -7.17 7.17 6.82
N GLN A 59 -6.57 7.69 5.75
CA GLN A 59 -7.19 8.73 4.92
C GLN A 59 -8.48 8.24 4.28
N ALA A 60 -8.50 7.01 3.76
CA ALA A 60 -9.69 6.41 3.19
C ALA A 60 -10.83 6.27 4.22
N LEU A 61 -10.53 5.83 5.44
CA LEU A 61 -11.50 5.71 6.53
C LEU A 61 -12.03 7.06 7.03
N ARG A 62 -11.26 8.14 6.91
CA ARG A 62 -11.78 9.51 7.17
C ARG A 62 -12.84 9.93 6.16
N LEU A 63 -12.72 9.47 4.91
CA LEU A 63 -13.68 9.75 3.84
C LEU A 63 -14.87 8.77 3.83
N TYR A 64 -14.62 7.53 4.25
CA TYR A 64 -15.60 6.45 4.32
C TYR A 64 -15.62 5.83 5.72
N PRO A 65 -16.11 6.57 6.73
CA PRO A 65 -16.24 6.05 8.07
C PRO A 65 -17.19 4.85 8.08
N GLY A 66 -16.81 3.76 8.75
CA GLY A 66 -17.63 2.54 8.84
C GLY A 66 -17.50 1.58 7.67
N ASN A 67 -16.58 1.81 6.73
CA ASN A 67 -16.31 0.83 5.69
C ASN A 67 -15.50 -0.36 6.23
N ALA A 68 -16.20 -1.46 6.51
CA ALA A 68 -15.61 -2.69 7.06
C ALA A 68 -14.44 -3.23 6.22
N ALA A 69 -14.47 -3.09 4.89
CA ALA A 69 -13.39 -3.58 4.03
C ALA A 69 -12.08 -2.83 4.27
N LEU A 70 -12.14 -1.50 4.44
CA LEU A 70 -10.99 -0.65 4.75
C LEU A 70 -10.44 -0.96 6.15
N GLU A 71 -11.31 -1.17 7.14
CA GLU A 71 -10.89 -1.53 8.50
C GLU A 71 -10.21 -2.89 8.58
N ILE A 72 -10.75 -3.91 7.89
CA ILE A 72 -10.16 -5.25 7.82
C ILE A 72 -8.77 -5.18 7.20
N HIS A 73 -8.62 -4.44 6.09
CA HIS A 73 -7.32 -4.28 5.44
C HIS A 73 -6.33 -3.51 6.33
N LEU A 74 -6.78 -2.49 7.04
CA LEU A 74 -5.92 -1.73 7.94
C LEU A 74 -5.43 -2.60 9.11
N LYS A 75 -6.32 -3.39 9.74
CA LYS A 75 -5.95 -4.34 10.79
C LYS A 75 -4.93 -5.36 10.29
N ARG A 76 -5.17 -5.94 9.10
CA ARG A 76 -4.26 -6.88 8.46
C ARG A 76 -2.88 -6.27 8.20
N ILE A 77 -2.83 -5.06 7.63
CA ILE A 77 -1.56 -4.38 7.31
C ILE A 77 -0.81 -4.00 8.59
N LYS A 78 -1.50 -3.56 9.65
CA LYS A 78 -0.87 -3.31 10.96
C LYS A 78 -0.29 -4.58 11.57
N ALA A 79 -0.99 -5.70 11.49
CA ALA A 79 -0.47 -7.00 11.93
C ALA A 79 0.77 -7.42 11.13
N LEU A 80 0.75 -7.25 9.80
CA LEU A 80 1.89 -7.51 8.94
C LEU A 80 3.09 -6.62 9.29
N ALA A 81 2.87 -5.32 9.50
CA ALA A 81 3.90 -4.36 9.90
C ALA A 81 4.54 -4.72 11.25
N ALA A 82 3.74 -5.18 12.22
CA ALA A 82 4.23 -5.61 13.53
C ALA A 82 5.00 -6.94 13.47
N SER A 83 4.60 -7.84 12.57
CA SER A 83 5.25 -9.15 12.37
C SER A 83 6.48 -9.09 11.46
N ALA A 84 6.64 -8.01 10.69
CA ALA A 84 7.81 -7.81 9.85
C ALA A 84 9.02 -7.59 10.76
N PRO A 85 10.14 -8.34 10.59
CA PRO A 85 11.35 -8.08 11.35
C PRO A 85 11.77 -6.65 11.02
N SER A 86 11.67 -5.77 12.03
CA SER A 86 11.97 -4.37 11.90
C SER A 86 13.37 -4.23 11.34
N ALA A 87 13.50 -3.74 10.10
CA ALA A 87 14.75 -3.26 9.52
C ALA A 87 15.20 -1.93 10.17
N SER A 88 14.95 -1.79 11.46
CA SER A 88 15.39 -0.69 12.30
C SER A 88 15.66 -1.30 13.66
N GLY A 89 16.90 -1.75 13.82
CA GLY A 89 17.48 -1.85 15.14
C GLY A 89 17.18 -0.55 15.89
N ARG A 90 16.82 -0.71 17.16
CA ARG A 90 16.97 0.35 18.15
C ARG A 90 18.40 0.86 18.02
N SER A 91 18.59 2.04 17.44
CA SER A 91 19.77 2.84 17.73
C SER A 91 19.50 3.51 19.07
N ALA A 92 20.04 2.87 20.11
CA ALA A 92 20.26 3.47 21.43
C ALA A 92 21.23 4.65 21.33
#